data_AF-A0A494VTL2-F1
#
_entry.id   AF-A0A494VTL2-F1
#
_cell.length_a   1.000
_cell.length_b   1.000
_cell.length_c   1.000
_cell.angle_alpha   90.00
_cell.angle_beta   90.00
_cell.angle_gamma   90.00
#
_symmetry.space_group_name_H-M   'P 1'
#
loop_
_entity.id
_entity.type
_entity.pdbx_description
1 polymer ?
#
loop_
_entity_poly.entity_id
_entity_poly.type
_entity_poly.pdbx_seq_one_letter_code
_entity_poly.pdbx_strand_id
1 'polypeptide(L)' 'MKRFGIILAIVGLIALIAGNFFYGSTINAVDSSGSSIITTGMGGNWTFKLPVFAGGALFFLGFVFWAASRTDNQHHDHLI' A
#
# COMPACT_ATOMS: atom_id res chain seq x y z
N MET A 1 -1.67 18.33 -11.86
CA MET A 1 -1.87 17.01 -11.21
C MET A 1 -0.99 16.72 -9.98
N LYS A 2 -0.03 17.60 -9.63
CA LYS A 2 0.93 17.38 -8.54
C LYS A 2 0.30 17.17 -7.14
N ARG A 3 -0.67 18.01 -6.75
CA ARG A 3 -1.35 17.93 -5.45
C ARG A 3 -2.16 16.62 -5.30
N PHE A 4 -2.83 16.20 -6.37
CA PHE A 4 -3.59 14.96 -6.41
C PHE A 4 -2.69 13.72 -6.22
N GLY A 5 -1.56 13.66 -6.93
CA GLY A 5 -0.58 12.57 -6.76
C GLY A 5 0.00 12.48 -5.35
N ILE A 6 0.30 13.63 -4.73
CA ILE A 6 0.79 13.68 -3.33
C ILE A 6 -0.27 13.14 -2.36
N ILE A 7 -1.53 13.55 -2.52
CA ILE A 7 -2.62 13.08 -1.65
C ILE A 7 -2.80 11.56 -1.81
N LEU A 8 -2.80 11.05 -3.04
CA LEU A 8 -2.90 9.61 -3.32
C LEU A 8 -1.74 8.82 -2.69
N ALA A 9 -0.52 9.34 -2.79
CA ALA A 9 0.65 8.72 -2.18
C ALA A 9 0.52 8.66 -0.66
N ILE A 10 0.09 9.75 -0.02
CA ILE A 10 -0.13 9.78 1.44
C ILE A 10 -1.21 8.79 1.85
N VAL A 11 -2.34 8.74 1.15
CA VAL A 11 -3.43 7.79 1.44
C VAL A 11 -2.96 6.34 1.26
N GLY A 12 -2.22 6.04 0.20
CA GLY A 12 -1.64 4.73 -0.03
C GLY A 12 -0.64 4.33 1.06
N LEU A 13 0.21 5.27 1.50
CA LEU A 13 1.15 5.04 2.59
C LEU A 13 0.45 4.76 3.92
N ILE A 14 -0.60 5.52 4.24
CA ILE A 14 -1.41 5.28 5.44
C ILE A 14 -2.07 3.90 5.37
N ALA A 15 -2.64 3.52 4.24
CA ALA A 15 -3.26 2.20 4.06
C ALA A 15 -2.26 1.04 4.15
N LEU A 16 -1.02 1.22 3.66
CA LEU A 16 0.07 0.25 3.85
C LEU A 16 0.44 0.09 5.32
N ILE A 17 0.65 1.20 6.03
CA ILE A 17 1.07 1.19 7.43
C ILE A 17 -0.06 0.62 8.28
N ALA A 18 -1.26 1.22 8.21
CA ALA A 18 -2.41 0.80 9.00
C ALA A 18 -2.82 -0.64 8.66
N GLY A 19 -2.84 -1.02 7.39
CA GLY A 19 -3.17 -2.38 6.96
C GLY A 19 -2.24 -3.43 7.56
N ASN A 20 -0.94 -3.13 7.70
CA ASN A 20 0.01 -4.04 8.36
C ASN A 20 -0.18 -4.12 9.88
N PHE A 21 -0.63 -3.06 10.55
CA PHE A 21 -0.94 -3.10 12.00
C PHE A 21 -2.11 -4.02 12.34
N PHE A 22 -3.06 -4.22 11.42
CA PHE A 22 -4.23 -5.07 11.65
C PHE A 22 -3.98 -6.57 11.38
N TYR A 23 -2.77 -6.92 10.93
CA TYR A 23 -2.37 -8.30 10.70
C TYR A 23 -1.59 -8.85 11.89
N GLY A 24 -2.07 -9.97 12.43
CA GLY A 24 -1.35 -10.79 13.40
C GLY A 24 -0.81 -12.05 12.74
N SER A 25 0.10 -12.73 13.42
CA SER A 25 0.48 -14.10 13.12
C SER A 25 -0.13 -15.03 14.17
N THR A 26 -0.78 -16.11 13.74
CA THR A 26 -1.14 -17.21 14.66
C THR A 26 -0.37 -18.45 14.26
N ILE A 27 -0.02 -19.23 15.28
CA ILE A 27 0.47 -20.59 15.11
C ILE A 27 -0.76 -21.49 15.15
N ASN A 28 -1.08 -22.14 14.03
CA ASN A 28 -2.20 -23.07 13.98
C ASN A 28 -1.82 -24.35 14.73
N ALA A 29 -2.57 -24.69 15.78
CA ALA A 29 -2.31 -25.88 16.60
C ALA A 29 -2.74 -27.21 15.93
N VAL A 30 -3.37 -27.14 14.76
CA VAL A 30 -4.01 -28.28 14.07
C VAL A 30 -3.26 -28.73 12.81
N ASP A 31 -2.13 -28.09 12.47
CA ASP A 31 -1.39 -28.42 11.25
C ASP A 31 -0.43 -29.60 11.53
N SER A 32 -0.87 -30.81 11.17
CA SER A 32 -0.18 -32.08 11.44
C SER A 32 1.19 -32.24 10.75
N SER A 33 1.72 -31.24 10.05
CA SER A 33 2.93 -31.42 9.24
C SER A 33 3.85 -30.21 9.07
N GLY A 34 3.58 -29.06 9.67
CA GLY A 34 4.51 -27.95 9.47
C GLY A 34 4.10 -26.68 10.17
N SER A 35 5.10 -26.04 10.77
CA SER A 35 5.07 -24.70 11.32
C SER A 35 4.75 -23.66 10.23
N SER A 36 3.51 -23.64 9.72
CA SER A 36 3.05 -22.60 8.81
C SER A 36 2.59 -21.40 9.65
N ILE A 37 3.42 -20.36 9.72
CA ILE A 37 3.02 -19.09 10.34
C ILE A 37 1.99 -18.45 9.41
N ILE A 38 0.72 -18.50 9.80
CA ILE A 38 -0.37 -17.97 8.97
C ILE A 38 -0.66 -16.53 9.40
N THR A 39 -0.69 -15.61 8.44
CA THR A 39 -1.12 -14.23 8.69
C THR A 39 -2.64 -14.21 8.87
N THR A 40 -3.12 -13.85 10.05
CA THR A 40 -4.55 -13.71 10.35
C THR A 40 -4.89 -12.26 10.69
N GLY A 41 -6.19 -11.94 10.69
CA GLY A 41 -6.65 -10.71 11.34
C GLY A 41 -6.48 -10.76 12.86
N MET A 42 -6.68 -9.64 13.54
CA MET A 42 -6.63 -9.50 15.01
C MET A 42 -7.53 -10.48 15.81
N GLY A 43 -8.42 -11.23 15.15
CA GLY A 43 -9.29 -12.24 15.76
C GLY A 43 -9.08 -13.67 15.28
N GLY A 44 -7.95 -13.99 14.63
CA GLY A 44 -7.67 -15.34 14.12
C GLY A 44 -8.41 -15.72 12.84
N ASN A 45 -9.22 -14.80 12.28
CA ASN A 45 -9.88 -14.97 10.99
C ASN A 45 -8.87 -14.92 9.84
N TRP A 46 -9.18 -15.66 8.76
CA TRP A 46 -8.44 -15.58 7.50
C TRP A 46 -8.37 -14.13 7.02
N THR A 47 -7.15 -13.64 6.82
CA THR A 47 -6.93 -12.25 6.42
C THR A 47 -6.76 -12.13 4.92
N PHE A 48 -7.62 -11.32 4.28
CA PHE A 48 -7.39 -10.88 2.92
C PHE A 48 -6.45 -9.67 2.96
N LYS A 49 -5.27 -9.78 2.34
CA LYS A 49 -4.26 -8.70 2.26
C LYS A 49 -4.67 -7.50 1.38
N LEU A 50 -5.97 -7.36 1.08
CA LEU A 50 -6.54 -6.37 0.18
C LEU A 50 -6.24 -4.91 0.61
N PRO A 51 -6.35 -4.52 1.90
CA PRO A 51 -5.97 -3.17 2.33
C PRO A 51 -4.51 -2.82 2.04
N VAL A 52 -3.58 -3.75 2.30
CA VAL A 52 -2.14 -3.54 2.01
C VAL A 52 -1.87 -3.52 0.52
N PHE A 53 -2.51 -4.39 -0.25
CA PHE A 53 -2.41 -4.38 -1.72
C PHE A 53 -2.94 -3.08 -2.31
N ALA A 54 -4.14 -2.65 -1.91
CA ALA A 54 -4.75 -1.40 -2.33
C ALA A 54 -3.89 -0.20 -1.91
N GLY A 55 -3.34 -0.20 -0.70
CA GLY A 55 -2.40 0.82 -0.23
C GLY A 55 -1.15 0.91 -1.11
N GLY A 56 -0.55 -0.23 -1.46
CA GLY A 56 0.59 -0.30 -2.37
C GLY A 56 0.27 0.25 -3.76
N ALA A 57 -0.88 -0.14 -4.33
CA ALA A 57 -1.32 0.36 -5.63
C ALA A 57 -1.58 1.88 -5.62
N LEU A 58 -2.24 2.40 -4.58
CA LEU A 58 -2.49 3.84 -4.41
C LEU A 58 -1.20 4.63 -4.23
N PHE A 59 -0.24 4.09 -3.46
CA PHE A 59 1.07 4.70 -3.28
C PHE A 59 1.82 4.82 -4.61
N PHE A 60 1.86 3.72 -5.38
CA PHE A 60 2.49 3.69 -6.68
C PHE A 60 1.84 4.66 -7.68
N LEU A 61 0.51 4.63 -7.80
CA LEU A 61 -0.24 5.56 -8.65
C LEU A 61 0.00 7.02 -8.25
N GLY A 62 -0.02 7.33 -6.95
CA GLY A 62 0.30 8.66 -6.44
C GLY A 62 1.69 9.14 -6.84
N PHE A 63 2.69 8.24 -6.76
CA PHE A 63 4.05 8.53 -7.19
C PHE A 63 4.14 8.78 -8.70
N VAL A 64 3.48 7.97 -9.53
CA VAL A 64 3.41 8.15 -10.99
C VAL A 64 2.80 9.51 -11.34
N PHE A 65 1.67 9.88 -10.74
CA PHE A 65 1.05 11.18 -10.98
C PHE A 65 1.92 12.36 -10.52
N TRP A 66 2.65 12.20 -9.43
CA TRP A 66 3.60 13.20 -8.97
C TRP A 66 4.79 13.35 -9.91
N ALA A 67 5.39 12.24 -10.36
CA ALA A 67 6.51 12.24 -11.30
C ALA A 67 6.10 12.83 -12.65
N ALA A 68 4.97 12.40 -13.21
CA ALA A 68 4.42 12.96 -14.45
C ALA A 68 4.19 14.47 -14.34
N SER A 69 3.72 14.96 -13.19
CA SER A 69 3.52 16.39 -12.96
C SER A 69 4.82 17.20 -12.89
N ARG A 70 5.99 16.59 -12.65
CA ARG A 70 7.28 17.28 -12.70
C ARG A 70 7.77 17.45 -14.13
N THR A 71 7.62 16.41 -14.96
CA THR A 71 7.99 16.45 -16.39
C THR A 71 7.21 17.52 -17.16
N ASP A 72 5.92 17.68 -16.83
CA ASP A 72 5.05 18.66 -17.47
C ASP A 72 5.50 20.12 -17.20
N ASN A 73 5.93 20.43 -15.96
CA ASN A 73 6.42 21.77 -15.63
C ASN A 73 7.76 22.10 -16.30
N GLN A 74 8.62 21.10 -16.52
CA GLN A 74 9.90 21.32 -17.21
C GLN A 74 9.65 21.74 -18.65
N HIS A 75 8.74 21.06 -19.35
CA HIS A 75 8.42 21.34 -20.77
C HIS A 75 7.95 22.78 -21.05
N HIS A 76 7.35 23.44 -20.06
CA HIS A 76 6.93 24.85 -20.19
C HIS A 76 8.08 25.84 -19.97
N ASP A 77 9.10 25.49 -19.19
CA ASP A 77 10.24 26.37 -18.90
C ASP A 77 11.26 26.43 -20.05
N HIS A 78 11.20 25.49 -21.01
CA HIS A 78 12.12 25.44 -22.16
C HIS A 78 11.63 26.23 -23.39
N LEU A 79 10.43 26.82 -23.32
CA LEU A 79 9.76 27.49 -24.46
C LEU A 79 9.69 29.02 -24.30
N ILE A 80 10.51 29.61 -23.43
CA ILE A 80 10.62 31.07 -23.23
C ILE A 80 12.01 31.55 -23.62
#